data_AF-A0A9D6LQQ6-F1
#
_entry.id   AF-A0A9D6LQQ6-F1
#
_cell.length_a   1.000
_cell.length_b   1.000
_cell.length_c   1.000
_cell.angle_alpha   90.00
_cell.angle_beta   90.00
_cell.angle_gamma   90.00
#
_symmetry.space_group_name_H-M   'P 1'
#
loop_
_entity.id
_entity.type
_entity.pdbx_description
1 polymer ?
#
loop_
_entity_poly.entity_id
_entity_poly.type
_entity_poly.pdbx_seq_one_letter_code
_entity_poly.pdbx_strand_id
1 'polypeptide(L)'
;MERNEPAPPSTATGPSDHTPSWVSLKDEDLLALRICDLGVRIEGSELEARVAQFYEELGARGLTLWPVCYLGDEWFSPAGVPAIAIPFYLAHPRLKALELRQMLEVEGGTGEWCLQLLRHECGHAIDHAYCFSSRRDWHKVFGSPHTEYTPDTYRPRPYSKSFVRHLDNWYAQAHPDEDFAETFAVWLTMSPEEWRQRYRGWKALDKLEYVDGLMKESAHNPPAVTAGRRLSEASKRGSTCYLRGRGAWRRIGGAAHASEPGSPDRVDRALDGTAQVHGEHVGAPAHPALPAAQAIRAAGPGTPALRAGCLPRCAGHQPPAHRQVQKARVAMRLLER
;
A
#
# COMPACT_ATOMS: atom_id res chain seq x y z
N MET A 1 -1.36 69.35 -1.34
CA MET A 1 -1.88 68.18 -2.09
C MET A 1 -0.72 67.22 -2.24
N GLU A 2 -0.55 66.32 -1.28
CA GLU A 2 0.48 65.28 -1.33
C GLU A 2 0.05 64.13 -2.24
N ARG A 3 1.01 63.34 -2.69
CA ARG A 3 0.80 62.17 -3.55
C ARG A 3 0.81 60.92 -2.69
N ASN A 4 -0.27 60.14 -2.71
CA ASN A 4 -0.27 58.80 -2.12
C ASN A 4 0.57 57.86 -3.00
N GLU A 5 1.68 57.35 -2.45
CA GLU A 5 2.31 56.13 -2.95
C GLU A 5 1.67 54.91 -2.26
N PRO A 6 1.45 53.80 -2.98
CA PRO A 6 0.92 52.58 -2.38
C PRO A 6 2.01 51.86 -1.56
N ALA A 7 1.66 51.43 -0.35
CA ALA A 7 2.56 50.64 0.49
C ALA A 7 2.92 49.29 -0.16
N PRO A 8 4.15 48.78 0.00
CA PRO A 8 4.56 47.49 -0.56
C PRO A 8 3.80 46.31 0.07
N PRO A 9 3.58 45.20 -0.67
CA PRO A 9 2.91 44.01 -0.14
C PRO A 9 3.75 43.35 0.96
N SER A 10 3.12 43.08 2.11
CA SER A 10 3.78 42.46 3.25
C SER A 10 3.98 40.95 3.06
N THR A 11 5.11 40.55 2.47
CA THR A 11 5.49 39.13 2.28
C THR A 11 6.56 38.68 3.28
N ALA A 12 6.16 38.39 4.51
CA ALA A 12 7.04 37.79 5.53
C ALA A 12 6.26 37.05 6.64
N THR A 13 5.65 35.91 6.32
CA THR A 13 5.17 34.98 7.36
C THR A 13 6.29 33.99 7.68
N GLY A 14 7.06 34.25 8.73
CA GLY A 14 8.04 33.30 9.25
C GLY A 14 7.39 32.04 9.84
N PRO A 15 8.16 31.03 10.24
CA PRO A 15 7.63 29.87 10.94
C PRO A 15 6.92 30.32 12.22
N SER A 16 5.62 30.08 12.30
CA SER A 16 4.82 30.47 13.46
C SER A 16 5.09 29.51 14.62
N ASP A 17 5.88 29.95 15.59
CA ASP A 17 6.27 29.22 16.81
C ASP A 17 5.10 28.97 17.81
N HIS A 18 3.87 29.05 17.30
CA HIS A 18 2.64 28.79 18.04
C HIS A 18 2.24 27.33 17.89
N THR A 19 2.47 26.55 18.96
CA THR A 19 1.85 25.22 19.14
C THR A 19 0.34 25.33 18.87
N PRO A 20 -0.23 24.54 17.93
CA PRO A 20 -1.65 24.65 17.59
C PRO A 20 -2.55 24.41 18.80
N SER A 21 -3.62 25.19 18.94
CA SER A 21 -4.54 25.13 20.10
C SER A 21 -5.11 23.72 20.33
N TRP A 22 -5.36 22.97 19.25
CA TRP A 22 -5.85 21.60 19.31
C TRP A 22 -4.90 20.60 19.98
N VAL A 23 -3.61 20.93 20.14
CA VAL A 23 -2.65 20.05 20.83
C VAL A 23 -3.03 19.84 22.30
N SER A 24 -3.61 20.87 22.92
CA SER A 24 -4.04 20.88 24.33
C SER A 24 -5.44 20.30 24.58
N LEU A 25 -6.21 20.00 23.53
CA LEU A 25 -7.56 19.44 23.65
C LEU A 25 -7.55 18.03 24.23
N LYS A 26 -8.70 17.64 24.80
CA LYS A 26 -8.98 16.23 25.14
C LYS A 26 -9.19 15.42 23.86
N ASP A 27 -9.19 14.09 23.97
CA ASP A 27 -9.30 13.23 22.80
C ASP A 27 -10.68 13.31 22.15
N GLU A 28 -11.73 13.47 22.93
CA GLU A 28 -13.11 13.61 22.47
C GLU A 28 -13.26 14.86 21.58
N ASP A 29 -12.72 15.99 22.05
CA ASP A 29 -12.72 17.27 21.34
C ASP A 29 -11.83 17.21 20.08
N LEU A 30 -10.63 16.63 20.19
CA LEU A 30 -9.67 16.47 19.09
C LEU A 30 -10.19 15.49 18.01
N LEU A 31 -10.97 14.48 18.39
CA LEU A 31 -11.67 13.61 17.46
C LEU A 31 -12.80 14.34 16.72
N ALA A 32 -13.49 15.27 17.39
CA ALA A 32 -14.58 16.06 16.81
C ALA A 32 -14.10 17.10 15.77
N LEU A 33 -12.82 17.49 15.78
CA LEU A 33 -12.25 18.39 14.76
C LEU A 33 -12.24 17.77 13.37
N ARG A 34 -12.45 18.62 12.34
CA ARG A 34 -12.28 18.26 10.93
C ARG A 34 -10.80 18.14 10.61
N ILE A 35 -10.42 17.19 9.76
CA ILE A 35 -9.00 16.96 9.42
C ILE A 35 -8.35 18.19 8.77
N CYS A 36 -9.11 18.98 8.00
CA CYS A 36 -8.64 20.25 7.42
C CYS A 36 -8.29 21.33 8.47
N ASP A 37 -8.95 21.32 9.64
CA ASP A 37 -8.79 22.35 10.68
C ASP A 37 -7.54 22.13 11.54
N LEU A 38 -6.91 20.96 11.43
CA LEU A 38 -5.66 20.64 12.13
C LEU A 38 -4.47 21.46 11.60
N GLY A 39 -4.54 21.96 10.36
CA GLY A 39 -3.48 22.76 9.74
C GLY A 39 -2.13 22.06 9.52
N VAL A 40 -2.06 20.75 9.76
CA VAL A 40 -0.84 19.93 9.68
C VAL A 40 -0.24 19.89 8.27
N ARG A 41 1.10 19.77 8.22
CA ARG A 41 1.95 19.83 7.02
C ARG A 41 3.03 18.74 7.09
N ILE A 42 3.74 18.51 5.99
CA ILE A 42 4.94 17.64 6.00
C ILE A 42 6.12 18.48 6.49
N GLU A 43 6.23 19.68 5.95
CA GLU A 43 7.17 20.75 6.26
C GLU A 43 7.10 21.13 7.75
N GLY A 44 8.24 21.17 8.43
CA GLY A 44 8.35 21.40 9.87
C GLY A 44 7.95 20.22 10.76
N SER A 45 7.73 19.03 10.20
CA SER A 45 7.39 17.81 10.94
C SER A 45 8.44 16.71 10.81
N GLU A 46 8.34 15.66 11.64
CA GLU A 46 9.15 14.44 11.51
C GLU A 46 9.05 13.77 10.13
N LEU A 47 8.03 14.07 9.32
CA LEU A 47 7.90 13.52 7.97
C LEU A 47 8.85 14.18 6.96
N GLU A 48 9.26 15.44 7.17
CA GLU A 48 10.07 16.19 6.21
C GLU A 48 11.40 15.49 5.94
N ALA A 49 12.17 15.15 7.00
CA ALA A 49 13.42 14.42 6.88
C ALA A 49 13.24 13.01 6.29
N ARG A 50 12.13 12.33 6.58
CA ARG A 50 11.83 10.98 6.05
C ARG A 50 11.50 11.03 4.55
N VAL A 51 10.75 12.05 4.11
CA VAL A 51 10.42 12.28 2.70
C VAL A 51 11.64 12.77 1.92
N ALA A 52 12.50 13.61 2.52
CA ALA A 52 13.77 14.01 1.94
C ALA A 52 14.69 12.80 1.69
N GLN A 53 14.95 11.97 2.71
CA GLN A 53 15.72 10.74 2.56
C GLN A 53 15.14 9.81 1.48
N PHE A 54 13.81 9.66 1.44
CA PHE A 54 13.15 8.86 0.40
C PHE A 54 13.40 9.42 -1.02
N TYR A 55 13.35 10.74 -1.22
CA TYR A 55 13.70 11.35 -2.52
C TYR A 55 15.20 11.25 -2.85
N GLU A 56 16.09 11.30 -1.85
CA GLU A 56 17.52 11.02 -2.03
C GLU A 56 17.74 9.57 -2.51
N GLU A 57 17.00 8.60 -1.97
CA GLU A 57 17.03 7.19 -2.41
C GLU A 57 16.53 7.03 -3.87
N LEU A 58 15.48 7.75 -4.30
CA LEU A 58 15.05 7.76 -5.71
C LEU A 58 16.13 8.39 -6.62
N GLY A 59 16.71 9.52 -6.20
CA GLY A 59 17.76 10.23 -6.92
C GLY A 59 19.05 9.40 -7.08
N ALA A 60 19.46 8.68 -6.03
CA ALA A 60 20.60 7.76 -6.06
C ALA A 60 20.40 6.57 -7.02
N ARG A 61 19.16 6.23 -7.39
CA ARG A 61 18.84 5.25 -8.44
C ARG A 61 18.64 5.85 -9.83
N GLY A 62 18.77 7.15 -9.99
CA GLY A 62 18.54 7.84 -11.28
C GLY A 62 17.09 7.81 -11.74
N LEU A 63 16.12 7.62 -10.83
CA LEU A 63 14.70 7.64 -11.18
C LEU A 63 14.25 9.06 -11.55
N THR A 64 13.58 9.17 -12.69
CA THR A 64 13.10 10.42 -13.30
C THR A 64 11.72 10.87 -12.77
N LEU A 65 10.92 9.92 -12.28
CA LEU A 65 9.63 10.18 -11.63
C LEU A 65 9.81 10.18 -10.12
N TRP A 66 9.54 11.31 -9.47
CA TRP A 66 9.48 11.43 -8.01
C TRP A 66 8.01 11.62 -7.59
N PRO A 67 7.33 10.60 -7.02
CA PRO A 67 5.92 10.70 -6.66
C PRO A 67 5.63 11.81 -5.65
N VAL A 68 4.51 12.51 -5.82
CA VAL A 68 4.13 13.60 -4.92
C VAL A 68 3.62 13.05 -3.59
N CYS A 69 4.39 13.21 -2.52
CA CYS A 69 3.96 12.93 -1.16
C CYS A 69 2.97 14.00 -0.67
N TYR A 70 1.87 13.60 -0.02
CA TYR A 70 0.89 14.51 0.56
C TYR A 70 0.14 13.86 1.74
N LEU A 71 -0.46 14.66 2.63
CA LEU A 71 -1.20 14.12 3.78
C LEU A 71 -2.60 13.62 3.39
N GLY A 72 -2.91 12.37 3.73
CA GLY A 72 -4.21 11.68 3.58
C GLY A 72 -4.68 11.05 4.90
N ASP A 73 -5.58 10.05 4.87
CA ASP A 73 -6.11 9.38 6.08
C ASP A 73 -5.53 7.99 6.38
N GLU A 74 -5.01 7.30 5.36
CA GLU A 74 -4.30 6.02 5.43
C GLU A 74 -3.20 6.01 4.35
N TRP A 75 -2.29 5.02 4.39
CA TRP A 75 -1.25 4.86 3.36
C TRP A 75 -1.88 4.25 2.10
N PHE A 76 -1.73 4.93 0.96
CA PHE A 76 -2.08 4.42 -0.39
C PHE A 76 -1.50 5.30 -1.51
N SER A 77 -1.27 4.73 -2.68
CA SER A 77 -1.14 5.47 -3.95
C SER A 77 -2.50 5.61 -4.64
N PRO A 78 -2.92 6.80 -5.13
CA PRO A 78 -4.20 6.95 -5.83
C PRO A 78 -4.13 6.34 -7.24
N ALA A 79 -5.06 5.45 -7.56
CA ALA A 79 -5.12 4.75 -8.85
C ALA A 79 -4.97 5.70 -10.05
N GLY A 80 -3.92 5.47 -10.86
CA GLY A 80 -3.61 6.31 -12.02
C GLY A 80 -3.04 7.70 -11.68
N VAL A 81 -2.38 7.87 -10.52
CA VAL A 81 -1.72 9.12 -10.12
C VAL A 81 -0.33 8.82 -9.52
N PRO A 82 0.76 9.48 -9.97
CA PRO A 82 2.08 9.36 -9.34
C PRO A 82 2.17 10.16 -8.03
N ALA A 83 1.48 9.67 -7.00
CA ALA A 83 1.41 10.32 -5.69
C ALA A 83 1.32 9.29 -4.56
N ILE A 84 1.72 9.69 -3.36
CA ILE A 84 1.70 8.87 -2.14
C ILE A 84 0.93 9.61 -1.05
N ALA A 85 -0.14 9.00 -0.55
CA ALA A 85 -0.82 9.48 0.65
C ALA A 85 -0.05 9.02 1.90
N ILE A 86 0.30 9.96 2.77
CA ILE A 86 0.88 9.72 4.10
C ILE A 86 -0.20 10.04 5.14
N PRO A 87 -0.50 9.18 6.13
CA PRO A 87 -1.54 9.46 7.12
C PRO A 87 -1.26 10.73 7.92
N PHE A 88 -2.23 11.65 7.98
CA PHE A 88 -2.10 12.96 8.63
C PHE A 88 -1.66 12.89 10.10
N TYR A 89 -1.96 11.80 10.80
CA TYR A 89 -1.56 11.63 12.20
C TYR A 89 -0.04 11.49 12.40
N LEU A 90 0.72 11.13 11.35
CA LEU A 90 2.18 11.04 11.44
C LEU A 90 2.86 12.43 11.46
N ALA A 91 2.17 13.48 11.02
CA ALA A 91 2.69 14.84 10.98
C ALA A 91 2.82 15.51 12.36
N HIS A 92 2.29 14.93 13.45
CA HIS A 92 2.41 15.55 14.78
C HIS A 92 2.34 14.53 15.95
N PRO A 93 3.22 14.59 16.96
CA PRO A 93 3.25 13.64 18.08
C PRO A 93 1.93 13.48 18.84
N ARG A 94 1.18 14.57 19.07
CA ARG A 94 -0.15 14.51 19.73
C ARG A 94 -1.17 13.67 18.95
N LEU A 95 -1.08 13.66 17.62
CA LEU A 95 -1.94 12.86 16.75
C LEU A 95 -1.49 11.40 16.73
N LYS A 96 -0.18 11.11 16.70
CA LYS A 96 0.36 9.75 16.93
C LYS A 96 -0.09 9.18 18.29
N ALA A 97 -0.12 10.01 19.34
CA ALA A 97 -0.58 9.61 20.67
C ALA A 97 -2.10 9.42 20.78
N LEU A 98 -2.91 10.10 19.94
CA LEU A 98 -4.34 9.80 19.78
C LEU A 98 -4.53 8.48 19.02
N GLU A 99 -3.85 8.34 17.89
CA GLU A 99 -3.85 7.16 17.02
C GLU A 99 -3.53 5.88 17.79
N LEU A 100 -2.42 5.87 18.55
CA LEU A 100 -1.98 4.73 19.35
C LEU A 100 -3.04 4.26 20.36
N ARG A 101 -3.82 5.19 20.95
CA ARG A 101 -4.85 4.84 21.94
C ARG A 101 -6.18 4.45 21.30
N GLN A 102 -6.43 4.84 20.06
CA GLN A 102 -7.63 4.46 19.30
C GLN A 102 -7.46 3.13 18.55
N MET A 103 -6.24 2.78 18.12
CA MET A 103 -5.95 1.62 17.26
C MET A 103 -4.97 0.60 17.85
N LEU A 104 -4.33 0.90 18.99
CA LEU A 104 -3.25 0.11 19.62
C LEU A 104 -1.93 0.03 18.82
N GLU A 105 -1.85 0.67 17.66
CA GLU A 105 -0.69 0.73 16.78
C GLU A 105 -0.65 2.09 16.05
N VAL A 106 0.52 2.52 15.57
CA VAL A 106 0.67 3.75 14.75
C VAL A 106 1.43 3.37 13.48
N GLU A 107 0.69 3.12 12.39
CA GLU A 107 1.29 2.65 11.14
C GLU A 107 2.16 3.72 10.48
N GLY A 108 3.44 3.41 10.29
CA GLY A 108 4.49 4.37 9.91
C GLY A 108 5.01 5.25 11.06
N GLY A 109 4.74 4.90 12.32
CA GLY A 109 5.14 5.68 13.49
C GLY A 109 6.66 5.89 13.59
N THR A 110 7.43 4.80 13.50
CA THR A 110 8.90 4.81 13.49
C THR A 110 9.46 5.31 12.15
N GLY A 111 10.69 5.82 12.14
CA GLY A 111 11.36 6.28 10.91
C GLY A 111 11.52 5.15 9.88
N GLU A 112 12.02 3.99 10.32
CA GLU A 112 12.21 2.81 9.47
C GLU A 112 10.91 2.34 8.81
N TRP A 113 9.84 2.16 9.58
CA TRP A 113 8.56 1.67 9.06
C TRP A 113 7.90 2.70 8.12
N CYS A 114 8.03 3.99 8.42
CA CYS A 114 7.59 5.07 7.53
C CYS A 114 8.32 5.04 6.19
N LEU A 115 9.63 4.78 6.19
CA LEU A 115 10.43 4.64 4.97
C LEU A 115 10.08 3.36 4.22
N GLN A 116 9.86 2.23 4.91
CA GLN A 116 9.35 1.01 4.30
C GLN A 116 8.04 1.26 3.54
N LEU A 117 7.08 1.94 4.17
CA LEU A 117 5.78 2.28 3.56
C LEU A 117 5.94 3.27 2.39
N LEU A 118 6.75 4.32 2.52
CA LEU A 118 7.06 5.24 1.40
C LEU A 118 7.60 4.51 0.17
N ARG A 119 8.54 3.57 0.36
CA ARG A 119 9.15 2.78 -0.73
C ARG A 119 8.15 1.82 -1.37
N HIS A 120 7.28 1.22 -0.56
CA HIS A 120 6.21 0.33 -1.02
C HIS A 120 5.17 1.10 -1.87
N GLU A 121 4.62 2.20 -1.34
CA GLU A 121 3.65 3.06 -2.05
C GLU A 121 4.25 3.71 -3.30
N CYS A 122 5.58 3.97 -3.30
CA CYS A 122 6.29 4.39 -4.49
C CYS A 122 6.26 3.34 -5.61
N GLY A 123 6.23 2.05 -5.28
CA GLY A 123 6.05 0.97 -6.26
C GLY A 123 4.71 1.10 -6.99
N HIS A 124 3.60 1.28 -6.25
CA HIS A 124 2.29 1.55 -6.85
C HIS A 124 2.29 2.86 -7.65
N ALA A 125 2.87 3.95 -7.14
CA ALA A 125 2.93 5.23 -7.84
C ALA A 125 3.73 5.16 -9.16
N ILE A 126 4.81 4.36 -9.18
CA ILE A 126 5.61 4.06 -10.38
C ILE A 126 4.79 3.21 -11.37
N ASP A 127 4.08 2.18 -10.91
CA ASP A 127 3.19 1.41 -11.79
C ASP A 127 2.10 2.30 -12.40
N HIS A 128 1.44 3.14 -11.60
CA HIS A 128 0.39 4.04 -12.06
C HIS A 128 0.89 5.06 -13.09
N ALA A 129 2.16 5.47 -13.02
CA ALA A 129 2.78 6.41 -13.95
C ALA A 129 3.15 5.77 -15.30
N TYR A 130 3.65 4.53 -15.29
CA TYR A 130 4.16 3.82 -16.48
C TYR A 130 3.22 2.74 -17.02
N CYS A 131 2.15 2.43 -16.29
CA CYS A 131 1.17 1.37 -16.53
C CYS A 131 1.83 -0.01 -16.75
N PHE A 132 2.82 -0.39 -15.94
CA PHE A 132 3.53 -1.67 -16.09
C PHE A 132 2.61 -2.88 -15.92
N SER A 133 1.66 -2.81 -15.00
CA SER A 133 0.56 -3.76 -14.76
C SER A 133 -0.37 -3.96 -15.96
N SER A 134 -0.32 -3.12 -17.00
CA SER A 134 -1.03 -3.37 -18.27
C SER A 134 -0.29 -4.35 -19.20
N ARG A 135 0.99 -4.66 -18.94
CA ARG A 135 1.88 -5.37 -19.87
C ARG A 135 1.82 -6.89 -19.70
N ARG A 136 1.89 -7.61 -20.84
CA ARG A 136 1.78 -9.08 -20.90
C ARG A 136 2.98 -9.84 -20.29
N ASP A 137 4.12 -9.18 -20.14
CA ASP A 137 5.32 -9.67 -19.47
C ASP A 137 5.20 -9.52 -17.95
N TRP A 138 4.75 -8.36 -17.46
CA TRP A 138 4.41 -8.17 -16.03
C TRP A 138 3.43 -9.24 -15.56
N HIS A 139 2.39 -9.54 -16.37
CA HIS A 139 1.40 -10.58 -16.09
C HIS A 139 1.98 -12.00 -15.93
N LYS A 140 3.14 -12.29 -16.52
CA LYS A 140 3.85 -13.58 -16.37
C LYS A 140 4.72 -13.64 -15.12
N VAL A 141 5.16 -12.48 -14.63
CA VAL A 141 6.11 -12.34 -13.50
C VAL A 141 5.37 -12.29 -12.17
N PHE A 142 4.31 -11.49 -12.08
CA PHE A 142 3.54 -11.26 -10.85
C PHE A 142 2.16 -11.96 -10.85
N GLY A 143 1.48 -11.97 -12.01
CA GLY A 143 0.14 -12.55 -12.17
C GLY A 143 -0.85 -11.54 -12.75
N SER A 144 -2.15 -11.81 -12.65
CA SER A 144 -3.17 -10.86 -13.12
C SER A 144 -3.43 -9.78 -12.07
N PRO A 145 -3.32 -8.47 -12.40
CA PRO A 145 -3.76 -7.39 -11.50
C PRO A 145 -5.30 -7.33 -11.36
N HIS A 146 -6.04 -8.09 -12.18
CA HIS A 146 -7.48 -8.28 -12.07
C HIS A 146 -7.85 -9.49 -11.17
N THR A 147 -6.92 -9.96 -10.34
CA THR A 147 -7.22 -11.00 -9.34
C THR A 147 -8.13 -10.38 -8.27
N GLU A 148 -9.03 -11.16 -7.67
CA GLU A 148 -9.89 -10.63 -6.62
C GLU A 148 -9.05 -10.29 -5.38
N TYR A 149 -8.95 -9.00 -5.09
CA TYR A 149 -8.17 -8.46 -3.98
C TYR A 149 -8.89 -8.78 -2.66
N THR A 150 -8.45 -9.86 -2.00
CA THR A 150 -9.10 -10.48 -0.83
C THR A 150 -8.21 -10.42 0.45
N PRO A 151 -7.81 -9.21 0.86
CA PRO A 151 -6.71 -8.94 1.79
C PRO A 151 -6.96 -9.45 3.21
N ASP A 152 -8.20 -9.42 3.66
CA ASP A 152 -8.59 -9.87 5.01
C ASP A 152 -8.56 -11.42 5.12
N THR A 153 -8.24 -12.13 4.04
CA THR A 153 -8.36 -13.60 3.93
C THR A 153 -7.19 -14.31 3.25
N TYR A 154 -6.14 -13.61 2.79
CA TYR A 154 -5.01 -14.29 2.15
C TYR A 154 -4.29 -15.20 3.15
N ARG A 155 -3.96 -16.42 2.72
CA ARG A 155 -3.21 -17.39 3.53
C ARG A 155 -1.77 -17.46 3.02
N PRO A 156 -0.82 -16.77 3.67
CA PRO A 156 0.57 -16.75 3.21
C PRO A 156 1.20 -18.14 3.28
N ARG A 157 2.18 -18.39 2.40
CA ARG A 157 3.01 -19.58 2.39
C ARG A 157 4.40 -19.19 2.92
N PRO A 158 4.72 -19.40 4.21
CA PRO A 158 5.90 -18.80 4.84
C PRO A 158 7.24 -19.15 4.18
N TYR A 159 7.35 -20.39 3.70
CA TYR A 159 8.54 -20.95 3.05
C TYR A 159 8.58 -20.71 1.53
N SER A 160 7.64 -19.95 0.97
CA SER A 160 7.63 -19.65 -0.47
C SER A 160 8.83 -18.80 -0.86
N LYS A 161 9.70 -19.35 -1.71
CA LYS A 161 10.82 -18.64 -2.32
C LYS A 161 10.43 -17.84 -3.58
N SER A 162 9.13 -17.63 -3.82
CA SER A 162 8.65 -16.92 -5.01
C SER A 162 8.43 -15.43 -4.78
N PHE A 163 8.63 -14.93 -3.56
CA PHE A 163 8.31 -13.57 -3.14
C PHE A 163 9.49 -12.97 -2.39
N VAL A 164 9.65 -11.66 -2.50
CA VAL A 164 10.55 -10.90 -1.63
C VAL A 164 9.95 -10.77 -0.22
N ARG A 165 10.67 -10.11 0.69
CA ARG A 165 10.17 -9.71 2.01
C ARG A 165 10.64 -8.29 2.32
N HIS A 166 9.71 -7.34 2.37
CA HIS A 166 9.96 -5.95 2.75
C HIS A 166 9.04 -5.51 3.89
N LEU A 167 7.73 -5.72 3.76
CA LEU A 167 6.77 -5.63 4.86
C LEU A 167 6.50 -7.00 5.51
N ASP A 168 5.98 -6.96 6.75
CA ASP A 168 5.61 -8.12 7.56
C ASP A 168 4.52 -9.01 6.94
N ASN A 169 4.16 -10.11 7.61
CA ASN A 169 3.02 -10.97 7.27
C ASN A 169 3.07 -11.53 5.83
N TRP A 170 4.26 -11.60 5.23
CA TRP A 170 4.50 -11.99 3.84
C TRP A 170 3.66 -11.18 2.84
N TYR A 171 3.62 -9.86 3.02
CA TYR A 171 2.70 -8.96 2.35
C TYR A 171 2.66 -9.09 0.81
N ALA A 172 3.81 -9.33 0.19
CA ALA A 172 3.95 -9.66 -1.25
C ALA A 172 3.09 -10.84 -1.75
N GLN A 173 2.47 -11.64 -0.86
CA GLN A 173 1.58 -12.74 -1.21
C GLN A 173 0.09 -12.37 -1.22
N ALA A 174 -0.27 -11.13 -0.87
CA ALA A 174 -1.67 -10.70 -0.81
C ALA A 174 -2.31 -10.48 -2.19
N HIS A 175 -1.58 -9.87 -3.13
CA HIS A 175 -2.04 -9.61 -4.51
C HIS A 175 -0.84 -9.33 -5.44
N PRO A 176 -0.91 -9.58 -6.77
CA PRO A 176 0.18 -9.27 -7.71
C PRO A 176 0.69 -7.82 -7.71
N ASP A 177 -0.18 -6.84 -7.41
CA ASP A 177 0.24 -5.43 -7.31
C ASP A 177 1.12 -5.18 -6.07
N GLU A 178 0.81 -5.86 -4.96
CA GLU A 178 1.57 -5.82 -3.70
C GLU A 178 2.93 -6.52 -3.87
N ASP A 179 2.93 -7.63 -4.62
CA ASP A 179 4.11 -8.39 -5.01
C ASP A 179 5.08 -7.50 -5.83
N PHE A 180 4.55 -6.67 -6.74
CA PHE A 180 5.32 -5.67 -7.47
C PHE A 180 5.83 -4.53 -6.57
N ALA A 181 4.97 -3.96 -5.72
CA ALA A 181 5.33 -2.87 -4.81
C ALA A 181 6.43 -3.27 -3.80
N GLU A 182 6.31 -4.45 -3.20
CA GLU A 182 7.32 -5.05 -2.34
C GLU A 182 8.63 -5.32 -3.11
N THR A 183 8.55 -5.85 -4.34
CA THR A 183 9.74 -6.12 -5.18
C THR A 183 10.46 -4.82 -5.56
N PHE A 184 9.72 -3.77 -5.89
CA PHE A 184 10.27 -2.43 -6.13
C PHE A 184 10.96 -1.87 -4.89
N ALA A 185 10.34 -1.98 -3.71
CA ALA A 185 10.90 -1.47 -2.46
C ALA A 185 12.22 -2.19 -2.06
N VAL A 186 12.32 -3.50 -2.31
CA VAL A 186 13.58 -4.25 -2.16
C VAL A 186 14.62 -3.85 -3.21
N TRP A 187 14.21 -3.70 -4.48
CA TRP A 187 15.11 -3.26 -5.55
C TRP A 187 15.69 -1.86 -5.26
N LEU A 188 14.88 -0.93 -4.73
CA LEU A 188 15.25 0.45 -4.39
C LEU A 188 16.23 0.51 -3.21
N THR A 189 16.07 -0.36 -2.21
CA THR A 189 16.87 -0.33 -0.99
C THR A 189 18.19 -1.09 -1.06
N MET A 190 18.28 -2.19 -1.82
CA MET A 190 19.46 -3.05 -1.85
C MET A 190 20.22 -2.94 -3.18
N SER A 191 21.55 -3.01 -3.15
CA SER A 191 22.37 -2.98 -4.37
C SER A 191 22.06 -4.17 -5.30
N PRO A 192 22.36 -4.06 -6.61
CA PRO A 192 22.23 -5.18 -7.55
C PRO A 192 23.07 -6.42 -7.21
N GLU A 193 24.05 -6.30 -6.31
CA GLU A 193 24.87 -7.38 -5.78
C GLU A 193 24.23 -7.96 -4.52
N GLU A 194 23.76 -7.09 -3.61
CA GLU A 194 23.11 -7.46 -2.36
C GLU A 194 21.83 -8.27 -2.58
N TRP A 195 20.91 -7.81 -3.42
CA TRP A 195 19.66 -8.56 -3.65
C TRP A 195 19.88 -9.84 -4.46
N ARG A 196 20.86 -9.87 -5.38
CA ARG A 196 21.28 -11.12 -6.05
C ARG A 196 21.80 -12.15 -5.08
N GLN A 197 22.61 -11.74 -4.09
CA GLN A 197 23.11 -12.63 -3.06
C GLN A 197 22.02 -13.06 -2.07
N ARG A 198 21.16 -12.12 -1.62
CA ARG A 198 20.06 -12.38 -0.66
C ARG A 198 18.99 -13.32 -1.21
N TYR A 199 18.64 -13.19 -2.48
CA TYR A 199 17.61 -14.01 -3.15
C TYR A 199 18.21 -15.08 -4.07
N ARG A 200 19.47 -15.45 -3.90
CA ARG A 200 20.14 -16.49 -4.70
C ARG A 200 19.39 -17.82 -4.65
N GLY A 201 18.90 -18.29 -5.80
CA GLY A 201 18.09 -19.51 -5.90
C GLY A 201 16.66 -19.39 -5.36
N TRP A 202 16.12 -18.17 -5.33
CA TRP A 202 14.70 -17.87 -5.11
C TRP A 202 14.08 -17.41 -6.44
N LYS A 203 12.84 -17.81 -6.74
CA LYS A 203 12.08 -17.25 -7.88
C LYS A 203 11.74 -15.75 -7.70
N ALA A 204 11.86 -15.24 -6.47
CA ALA A 204 11.87 -13.80 -6.20
C ALA A 204 12.99 -13.05 -6.95
N LEU A 205 14.09 -13.73 -7.31
CA LEU A 205 15.20 -13.13 -8.04
C LEU A 205 14.79 -12.71 -9.45
N ASP A 206 14.09 -13.58 -10.18
CA ASP A 206 13.54 -13.33 -11.52
C ASP A 206 12.71 -12.03 -11.56
N LYS A 207 11.99 -11.72 -10.47
CA LYS A 207 11.18 -10.51 -10.30
C LYS A 207 12.04 -9.27 -10.09
N LEU A 208 13.11 -9.36 -9.29
CA LEU A 208 14.05 -8.27 -9.05
C LEU A 208 14.82 -7.93 -10.32
N GLU A 209 15.23 -8.92 -11.11
CA GLU A 209 15.87 -8.70 -12.42
C GLU A 209 14.90 -8.10 -13.44
N TYR A 210 13.62 -8.49 -13.41
CA TYR A 210 12.58 -7.87 -14.23
C TYR A 210 12.31 -6.41 -13.85
N VAL A 211 12.17 -6.10 -12.55
CA VAL A 211 12.01 -4.72 -12.06
C VAL A 211 13.23 -3.86 -12.38
N ASP A 212 14.45 -4.39 -12.23
CA ASP A 212 15.69 -3.71 -12.62
C ASP A 212 15.71 -3.36 -14.13
N GLY A 213 15.16 -4.23 -14.97
CA GLY A 213 14.91 -3.93 -16.39
C GLY A 213 13.88 -2.80 -16.61
N LEU A 214 12.74 -2.86 -15.94
CA LEU A 214 11.69 -1.82 -16.03
C LEU A 214 12.18 -0.44 -15.54
N MET A 215 12.99 -0.40 -14.48
CA MET A 215 13.51 0.87 -13.97
C MET A 215 14.54 1.49 -14.92
N LYS A 216 15.40 0.66 -15.53
CA LYS A 216 16.32 1.09 -16.61
C LYS A 216 15.58 1.57 -17.86
N GLU A 217 14.42 0.99 -18.18
CA GLU A 217 13.53 1.51 -19.22
C GLU A 217 12.95 2.88 -18.83
N SER A 218 12.44 3.03 -17.60
CA SER A 218 11.82 4.27 -17.08
C SER A 218 12.78 5.46 -16.98
N ALA A 219 14.09 5.21 -16.86
CA ALA A 219 15.11 6.26 -16.88
C ALA A 219 15.23 6.93 -18.27
N HIS A 220 14.80 6.27 -19.34
CA HIS A 220 14.90 6.74 -20.73
C HIS A 220 13.55 7.13 -21.35
N ASN A 221 12.44 6.57 -20.86
CA ASN A 221 11.08 6.83 -21.35
C ASN A 221 10.31 7.72 -20.36
N PRO A 222 9.56 8.75 -20.82
CA PRO A 222 8.72 9.56 -19.94
C PRO A 222 7.52 8.74 -19.41
N PRO A 223 7.02 9.04 -18.20
CA PRO A 223 5.80 8.42 -17.67
C PRO A 223 4.57 8.78 -18.50
N ALA A 224 3.67 7.82 -18.67
CA ALA A 224 2.39 8.00 -19.34
C ALA A 224 1.41 8.88 -18.54
N VAL A 225 1.56 8.92 -17.21
CA VAL A 225 0.83 9.84 -16.32
C VAL A 225 1.78 10.59 -15.41
N THR A 226 1.78 11.93 -15.52
CA THR A 226 2.62 12.84 -14.72
C THR A 226 1.89 13.49 -13.55
N ALA A 227 0.55 13.59 -13.61
CA ALA A 227 -0.25 14.28 -12.61
C ALA A 227 -1.70 13.75 -12.59
N GLY A 228 -2.39 13.95 -11.47
CA GLY A 228 -3.78 13.54 -11.29
C GLY A 228 -4.37 14.04 -9.97
N ARG A 229 -5.57 13.59 -9.64
CA ARG A 229 -6.30 14.05 -8.44
C ARG A 229 -5.79 13.33 -7.19
N ARG A 230 -5.17 14.08 -6.27
CA ARG A 230 -4.97 13.65 -4.87
C ARG A 230 -6.33 13.31 -4.24
N LEU A 231 -6.51 12.07 -3.82
CA LEU A 231 -7.70 11.61 -3.09
C LEU A 231 -7.46 11.82 -1.59
N SER A 232 -8.51 11.83 -0.76
CA SER A 232 -8.39 11.92 0.71
C SER A 232 -7.64 13.13 1.33
N GLU A 233 -7.09 14.04 0.53
CA GLU A 233 -6.14 15.10 0.92
C GLU A 233 -6.59 15.92 2.15
N ALA A 234 -5.79 15.85 3.21
CA ALA A 234 -6.13 16.32 4.56
C ALA A 234 -6.57 17.79 4.61
N SER A 235 -5.85 18.67 3.90
CA SER A 235 -6.15 20.11 3.83
C SER A 235 -7.51 20.45 3.21
N LYS A 236 -8.12 19.52 2.46
CA LYS A 236 -9.44 19.66 1.82
C LYS A 236 -10.52 18.82 2.52
N ARG A 237 -10.19 18.17 3.64
CA ARG A 237 -11.00 17.14 4.25
C ARG A 237 -11.83 17.65 5.42
N GLY A 238 -13.05 18.08 5.11
CA GLY A 238 -14.06 18.49 6.09
C GLY A 238 -14.64 17.37 6.98
N SER A 239 -14.19 16.12 6.84
CA SER A 239 -14.61 15.02 7.72
C SER A 239 -13.85 15.03 9.04
N THR A 240 -14.56 14.71 10.13
CA THR A 240 -13.99 14.63 11.48
C THR A 240 -13.06 13.43 11.67
N CYS A 241 -11.98 13.60 12.45
CA CYS A 241 -11.07 12.52 12.87
C CYS A 241 -11.83 11.31 13.48
N TYR A 242 -12.94 11.58 14.17
CA TYR A 242 -13.88 10.64 14.77
C TYR A 242 -14.31 9.46 13.87
N LEU A 243 -14.35 9.62 12.53
CA LEU A 243 -14.74 8.54 11.62
C LEU A 243 -13.79 7.33 11.65
N ARG A 244 -12.54 7.52 12.06
CA ARG A 244 -11.55 6.43 12.15
C ARG A 244 -11.83 5.52 13.35
N GLY A 245 -12.13 6.11 14.53
CA GLY A 245 -12.35 5.38 15.78
C GLY A 245 -13.57 4.43 15.77
N ARG A 246 -14.74 4.86 15.27
CA ARG A 246 -15.93 3.98 15.20
C ARG A 246 -15.86 2.91 14.10
N GLY A 247 -14.91 3.02 13.15
CA GLY A 247 -14.74 2.07 12.05
C GLY A 247 -14.13 0.73 12.48
N ALA A 248 -13.25 0.74 13.49
CA ALA A 248 -12.64 -0.47 14.04
C ALA A 248 -13.60 -1.20 15.00
N TRP A 249 -14.04 -0.52 16.05
CA TRP A 249 -14.81 -1.13 17.14
C TRP A 249 -16.12 -1.80 16.71
N ARG A 250 -16.88 -1.18 15.80
CA ARG A 250 -18.19 -1.72 15.36
C ARG A 250 -18.08 -2.96 14.46
N ARG A 251 -16.86 -3.43 14.15
CA ARG A 251 -16.65 -4.68 13.40
C ARG A 251 -15.96 -5.79 14.22
N ILE A 252 -15.47 -5.48 15.42
CA ILE A 252 -14.84 -6.43 16.34
C ILE A 252 -15.87 -6.88 17.41
N GLY A 253 -16.69 -5.96 17.92
CA GLY A 253 -17.80 -6.26 18.84
C GLY A 253 -19.04 -6.84 18.14
N GLY A 254 -18.89 -7.91 17.35
CA GLY A 254 -19.90 -8.38 16.40
C GLY A 254 -20.72 -9.63 16.78
N ALA A 255 -20.35 -10.37 17.83
CA ALA A 255 -20.99 -11.65 18.17
C ALA A 255 -20.87 -12.03 19.66
N ALA A 256 -21.44 -11.22 20.56
CA ALA A 256 -21.66 -11.61 21.96
C ALA A 256 -22.97 -10.99 22.48
N HIS A 257 -24.00 -11.79 22.68
CA HIS A 257 -25.18 -11.37 23.45
C HIS A 257 -24.82 -11.30 24.95
N ALA A 258 -25.40 -10.35 25.67
CA ALA A 258 -25.16 -10.18 27.09
C ALA A 258 -25.77 -11.33 27.91
N SER A 259 -24.98 -11.86 28.85
CA SER A 259 -25.41 -12.71 29.96
C SER A 259 -24.47 -12.42 31.14
N GLU A 260 -25.02 -12.17 32.33
CA GLU A 260 -24.26 -11.82 33.54
C GLU A 260 -23.63 -13.05 34.23
N PRO A 261 -22.58 -12.87 35.05
CA PRO A 261 -21.72 -13.98 35.48
C PRO A 261 -22.32 -14.86 36.59
N GLY A 262 -22.32 -16.18 36.35
CA GLY A 262 -22.52 -17.20 37.39
C GLY A 262 -21.21 -17.63 38.04
N SER A 263 -21.27 -18.03 39.32
CA SER A 263 -20.12 -18.47 40.13
C SER A 263 -19.43 -19.73 39.55
N PRO A 264 -18.08 -19.83 39.61
CA PRO A 264 -17.37 -21.03 39.17
C PRO A 264 -17.53 -22.19 40.17
N ASP A 265 -17.73 -23.41 39.66
CA ASP A 265 -17.41 -24.63 40.42
C ASP A 265 -17.22 -25.86 39.50
N ARG A 266 -16.51 -26.84 40.04
CA ARG A 266 -16.31 -28.24 39.61
C ARG A 266 -15.36 -28.58 38.45
N VAL A 267 -14.51 -29.55 38.79
CA VAL A 267 -13.38 -30.17 38.06
C VAL A 267 -13.79 -31.43 37.25
N ASP A 268 -12.78 -32.05 36.61
CA ASP A 268 -12.73 -33.46 36.15
C ASP A 268 -13.51 -33.84 34.88
N ARG A 269 -13.18 -34.91 34.11
CA ARG A 269 -11.93 -35.67 33.83
C ARG A 269 -12.22 -36.68 32.69
N ALA A 270 -11.18 -37.39 32.21
CA ALA A 270 -11.18 -38.48 31.22
C ALA A 270 -11.51 -38.04 29.78
N LEU A 271 -10.86 -38.50 28.70
CA LEU A 271 -10.17 -39.76 28.34
C LEU A 271 -11.06 -40.88 27.79
N ASP A 272 -10.60 -41.40 26.65
CA ASP A 272 -10.94 -42.62 25.91
C ASP A 272 -12.39 -42.84 25.40
N GLY A 273 -12.47 -43.25 24.13
CA GLY A 273 -13.72 -43.43 23.38
C GLY A 273 -13.45 -43.78 21.92
N THR A 274 -13.09 -45.04 21.65
CA THR A 274 -12.68 -45.53 20.33
C THR A 274 -13.83 -45.61 19.31
N ALA A 275 -13.52 -45.31 18.04
CA ALA A 275 -14.34 -45.74 16.89
C ALA A 275 -13.45 -45.92 15.64
N GLN A 276 -13.50 -47.11 15.05
CA GLN A 276 -12.77 -47.53 13.84
C GLN A 276 -13.72 -48.45 13.04
N VAL A 277 -13.69 -48.40 11.69
CA VAL A 277 -13.96 -49.52 10.72
C VAL A 277 -14.16 -48.96 9.28
N HIS A 278 -13.43 -49.56 8.33
CA HIS A 278 -13.63 -49.79 6.87
C HIS A 278 -14.79 -49.10 6.09
N GLY A 279 -14.67 -48.76 4.80
CA GLY A 279 -13.63 -49.01 3.76
C GLY A 279 -14.11 -48.45 2.38
N GLU A 280 -13.56 -48.76 1.19
CA GLU A 280 -12.34 -49.53 0.86
C GLU A 280 -11.72 -49.12 -0.53
N HIS A 281 -12.08 -49.69 -1.69
CA HIS A 281 -11.42 -49.44 -3.01
C HIS A 281 -12.28 -49.61 -4.29
N VAL A 282 -11.99 -48.75 -5.31
CA VAL A 282 -12.13 -48.83 -6.81
C VAL A 282 -12.14 -47.37 -7.32
N GLY A 283 -11.55 -46.93 -8.46
CA GLY A 283 -10.71 -47.53 -9.51
C GLY A 283 -10.29 -46.46 -10.56
N ALA A 284 -9.66 -46.84 -11.68
CA ALA A 284 -9.31 -45.95 -12.82
C ALA A 284 -9.60 -46.65 -14.19
N PRO A 285 -9.69 -45.95 -15.35
CA PRO A 285 -8.53 -45.36 -16.06
C PRO A 285 -8.83 -44.02 -16.81
N ALA A 286 -8.09 -43.68 -17.89
CA ALA A 286 -8.05 -42.35 -18.54
C ALA A 286 -8.03 -42.38 -20.10
N HIS A 287 -7.90 -41.19 -20.74
CA HIS A 287 -7.70 -40.91 -22.19
C HIS A 287 -8.93 -41.09 -23.12
N PRO A 288 -8.95 -40.55 -24.38
CA PRO A 288 -7.87 -39.99 -25.22
C PRO A 288 -8.05 -38.51 -25.67
N ALA A 289 -7.51 -38.11 -26.84
CA ALA A 289 -7.35 -36.72 -27.33
C ALA A 289 -7.41 -36.62 -28.88
N LEU A 290 -7.12 -35.41 -29.43
CA LEU A 290 -6.97 -35.03 -30.87
C LEU A 290 -8.30 -34.76 -31.63
N PRO A 291 -8.31 -34.06 -32.80
CA PRO A 291 -7.18 -33.58 -33.63
C PRO A 291 -7.17 -32.05 -33.93
N ALA A 292 -6.25 -31.63 -34.81
CA ALA A 292 -6.02 -30.24 -35.23
C ALA A 292 -6.40 -29.97 -36.70
N ALA A 293 -6.37 -28.70 -37.12
CA ALA A 293 -6.56 -28.28 -38.52
C ALA A 293 -5.47 -27.30 -39.02
N GLN A 294 -5.03 -27.53 -40.25
CA GLN A 294 -4.16 -26.67 -41.09
C GLN A 294 -5.05 -25.74 -41.96
N ALA A 295 -4.60 -24.76 -42.74
CA ALA A 295 -3.47 -23.81 -42.76
C ALA A 295 -3.70 -22.89 -44.00
N ILE A 296 -3.02 -21.73 -44.14
CA ILE A 296 -2.79 -21.05 -45.45
C ILE A 296 -1.70 -19.95 -45.30
N ARG A 297 -1.20 -19.41 -46.43
CA ARG A 297 0.14 -18.84 -46.59
C ARG A 297 0.27 -17.31 -46.48
N ALA A 298 1.52 -16.93 -46.18
CA ALA A 298 2.14 -15.61 -46.09
C ALA A 298 1.86 -14.56 -47.19
N ALA A 299 1.92 -13.30 -46.77
CA ALA A 299 2.48 -12.16 -47.51
C ALA A 299 2.97 -11.08 -46.51
N GLY A 300 3.86 -10.19 -46.95
CA GLY A 300 4.34 -8.99 -46.24
C GLY A 300 5.14 -8.12 -47.24
N PRO A 301 5.95 -7.13 -46.80
CA PRO A 301 6.00 -6.45 -45.50
C PRO A 301 5.43 -5.01 -45.58
N GLY A 302 5.27 -4.31 -44.44
CA GLY A 302 4.91 -2.88 -44.48
C GLY A 302 4.70 -2.21 -43.12
N THR A 303 5.53 -1.23 -42.81
CA THR A 303 5.40 -0.30 -41.66
C THR A 303 6.10 1.03 -42.01
N PRO A 304 5.76 2.16 -41.36
CA PRO A 304 4.65 2.39 -40.42
C PRO A 304 3.66 3.47 -40.91
N ALA A 305 2.42 3.40 -40.42
CA ALA A 305 1.50 4.53 -40.44
C ALA A 305 1.12 4.88 -38.99
N LEU A 306 1.72 5.93 -38.43
CA LEU A 306 1.41 6.45 -37.10
C LEU A 306 0.00 7.06 -37.10
N ARG A 307 -1.02 6.24 -36.81
CA ARG A 307 -2.32 6.74 -36.37
C ARG A 307 -2.27 7.00 -34.88
N ALA A 308 -2.64 8.22 -34.47
CA ALA A 308 -2.89 8.55 -33.08
C ALA A 308 -4.10 7.73 -32.57
N GLY A 309 -3.82 6.57 -31.97
CA GLY A 309 -4.84 5.81 -31.25
C GLY A 309 -5.22 6.54 -29.98
N CYS A 310 -6.52 6.59 -29.67
CA CYS A 310 -6.95 7.02 -28.34
C CYS A 310 -6.23 6.16 -27.29
N LEU A 311 -5.52 6.80 -26.37
CA LEU A 311 -5.06 6.14 -25.15
C LEU A 311 -6.30 5.54 -24.47
N PRO A 312 -6.36 4.21 -24.23
CA PRO A 312 -7.43 3.68 -23.41
C PRO A 312 -7.30 4.33 -22.03
N ARG A 313 -8.41 4.85 -21.49
CA ARG A 313 -8.41 5.29 -20.09
C ARG A 313 -8.03 4.08 -19.25
N CYS A 314 -6.88 4.14 -18.57
CA CYS A 314 -6.47 3.19 -17.55
C CYS A 314 -7.36 3.36 -16.30
N ALA A 315 -8.65 3.11 -16.46
CA ALA A 315 -9.61 2.98 -15.39
C ALA A 315 -9.39 1.62 -14.72
N GLY A 316 -8.27 1.48 -14.03
CA GLY A 316 -8.05 0.39 -13.09
C GLY A 316 -9.23 0.38 -12.12
N HIS A 317 -9.97 -0.73 -12.09
CA HIS A 317 -11.11 -0.87 -11.22
C HIS A 317 -10.58 -1.02 -9.79
N GLN A 318 -10.55 0.08 -9.03
CA GLN A 318 -10.06 0.09 -7.66
C GLN A 318 -11.14 -0.51 -6.73
N PRO A 319 -11.02 -1.76 -6.24
CA PRO A 319 -11.86 -2.22 -5.14
C PRO A 319 -11.57 -1.36 -3.90
N PRO A 320 -12.53 -1.16 -2.98
CA PRO A 320 -12.40 -0.23 -1.86
C PRO A 320 -11.53 -0.78 -0.70
N ALA A 321 -10.38 -1.38 -1.01
CA ALA A 321 -9.79 -2.47 -0.21
C ALA A 321 -8.49 -2.16 0.55
N HIS A 322 -7.65 -1.19 0.12
CA HIS A 322 -6.51 -0.69 0.95
C HIS A 322 -6.99 -0.36 2.38
N ARG A 323 -8.21 0.17 2.47
CA ARG A 323 -8.96 0.52 3.68
C ARG A 323 -9.14 -0.60 4.71
N GLN A 324 -8.84 -1.86 4.39
CA GLN A 324 -9.12 -3.01 5.26
C GLN A 324 -7.86 -3.76 5.68
N VAL A 325 -6.92 -3.99 4.75
CA VAL A 325 -5.71 -4.80 4.93
C VAL A 325 -4.92 -4.45 6.19
N GLN A 326 -4.64 -3.16 6.36
CA GLN A 326 -3.84 -2.61 7.46
C GLN A 326 -4.52 -2.83 8.83
N LYS A 327 -5.84 -3.03 8.85
CA LYS A 327 -6.65 -3.20 10.08
C LYS A 327 -6.71 -4.66 10.54
N ALA A 328 -6.43 -5.63 9.66
CA ALA A 328 -6.27 -7.05 10.04
C ALA A 328 -5.06 -7.28 10.97
N ARG A 329 -4.03 -6.42 10.91
CA ARG A 329 -2.82 -6.47 11.76
C ARG A 329 -3.15 -6.49 13.27
N VAL A 330 -4.17 -5.74 13.68
CA VAL A 330 -4.60 -5.61 15.09
C VAL A 330 -5.28 -6.88 15.60
N ALA A 331 -6.06 -7.57 14.76
CA ALA A 331 -6.78 -8.78 15.16
C ALA A 331 -5.83 -9.96 15.45
N MET A 332 -4.78 -10.13 14.64
CA MET A 332 -3.80 -11.20 14.83
C MET A 332 -2.99 -11.05 16.12
N ARG A 333 -2.52 -9.83 16.45
CA ARG A 333 -1.75 -9.57 17.69
C ARG A 333 -2.52 -9.84 18.99
N LEU A 334 -3.85 -9.97 18.93
CA LEU A 334 -4.72 -10.29 20.07
C LEU A 334 -5.03 -11.79 20.21
N LEU A 335 -4.60 -12.62 19.25
CA LEU A 335 -4.70 -14.09 19.30
C LEU A 335 -3.38 -14.76 19.71
N GLU A 336 -2.33 -13.97 19.92
CA GLU A 336 -0.97 -14.39 20.30
C GLU A 336 -0.58 -13.90 21.72
N ARG A 337 -1.58 -13.69 22.60
CA ARG A 337 -1.44 -13.25 23.99
C ARG A 337 -2.41 -13.98 24.91
#